data_AF-A0A5E4PRQ1-F1
#
_entry.id   AF-A0A5E4PRQ1-F1
#
_cell.length_a   1.000
_cell.length_b   1.000
_cell.length_c   1.000
_cell.angle_alpha   90.00
_cell.angle_beta   90.00
_cell.angle_gamma   90.00
#
_symmetry.space_group_name_H-M   'P 1'
#
loop_
_entity.id
_entity.type
_entity.pdbx_description
1 polymer ?
#
loop_
_entity_poly.entity_id
_entity_poly.type
_entity_poly.pdbx_seq_one_letter_code
_entity_poly.pdbx_strand_id
1 'polypeptide(L)'
;MVNFVDNLMINTVTEGAMNVLRSIGVFKRKSFEPPPTTIVIKMPLWELAQQAGPFVRLAGLSGAAAVVLGAMGAHRKFPETDTKEDLKKIFETANRFHFLHTLALMTVPLCRRPYIAGAFFITGMGLFCGTCYYHAFTGERVLRRLTPVGGSCLILGWLAMVL
;
A
#
# COMPACT_ATOMS: atom_id res chain seq x y z
N MET A 1 79.26 -4.21 15.19
CA MET A 1 78.83 -3.37 14.06
C MET A 1 78.48 -4.30 12.91
N VAL A 2 77.24 -4.76 12.82
CA VAL A 2 76.77 -5.59 11.68
C VAL A 2 76.60 -4.64 10.50
N ASN A 3 77.32 -4.91 9.40
CA ASN A 3 77.60 -3.91 8.38
C ASN A 3 76.31 -3.41 7.71
N PHE A 4 76.18 -2.09 7.62
CA PHE A 4 75.10 -1.40 6.89
C PHE A 4 74.98 -1.89 5.43
N VAL A 5 76.10 -2.27 4.82
CA VAL A 5 76.17 -2.83 3.47
C VAL A 5 75.50 -4.20 3.37
N ASP A 6 75.62 -5.06 4.39
CA ASP A 6 75.02 -6.39 4.40
C ASP A 6 73.48 -6.28 4.48
N ASN A 7 72.96 -5.36 5.30
CA ASN A 7 71.52 -5.09 5.36
C ASN A 7 70.96 -4.50 4.07
N LEU A 8 71.73 -3.63 3.40
CA LEU A 8 71.30 -2.99 2.14
C LEU A 8 71.28 -4.00 0.99
N MET A 9 72.27 -4.89 0.93
CA MET A 9 72.33 -5.99 -0.04
C MET A 9 71.20 -6.99 0.18
N ILE A 10 70.94 -7.38 1.44
CA ILE A 10 69.83 -8.29 1.77
C ILE A 10 68.49 -7.67 1.35
N ASN A 11 68.22 -6.41 1.70
CA ASN A 11 66.95 -5.76 1.33
C ASN A 11 66.77 -5.64 -0.19
N THR A 12 67.84 -5.32 -0.94
CA THR A 12 67.77 -5.18 -2.40
C THR A 12 67.50 -6.52 -3.10
N VAL A 13 68.17 -7.60 -2.64
CA VAL A 13 67.95 -8.95 -3.19
C VAL A 13 66.55 -9.46 -2.83
N THR A 14 66.07 -9.16 -1.62
CA THR A 14 64.73 -9.57 -1.17
C THR A 14 63.64 -8.83 -1.95
N GLU A 15 63.81 -7.54 -2.22
CA GLU A 15 62.90 -6.76 -3.06
C GLU A 15 62.91 -7.24 -4.53
N GLY A 16 64.08 -7.54 -5.08
CA GLY A 16 64.22 -8.11 -6.42
C GLY A 16 63.51 -9.46 -6.55
N ALA A 17 63.73 -10.37 -5.59
CA ALA A 17 63.06 -11.67 -5.55
C ALA A 17 61.53 -11.53 -5.43
N MET A 18 61.05 -10.64 -4.57
CA MET A 18 59.61 -10.38 -4.43
C MET A 18 58.99 -9.79 -5.69
N ASN A 19 59.70 -8.93 -6.43
CA ASN A 19 59.21 -8.39 -7.69
C ASN A 19 59.14 -9.44 -8.80
N VAL A 20 60.13 -10.34 -8.88
CA VAL A 20 60.11 -11.47 -9.82
C VAL A 20 58.96 -12.44 -9.48
N LEU A 21 58.75 -12.76 -8.19
CA LEU A 21 57.64 -13.60 -7.75
C LEU A 21 56.26 -12.98 -8.07
N ARG A 22 56.15 -11.65 -7.99
CA ARG A 22 54.94 -10.91 -8.42
C ARG A 22 54.78 -10.93 -9.94
N SER A 23 55.87 -10.78 -10.70
CA SER A 23 55.89 -10.84 -12.17
C SER A 23 55.49 -12.21 -12.72
N ILE A 24 55.90 -13.30 -12.04
CA ILE A 24 55.57 -14.69 -12.42
C ILE A 24 54.12 -15.05 -12.02
N GLY A 25 53.38 -14.13 -11.40
CA GLY A 25 51.95 -14.30 -11.09
C GLY A 25 51.67 -15.18 -9.86
N VAL A 26 52.70 -15.50 -9.07
CA VAL A 26 52.57 -16.29 -7.82
C VAL A 26 51.69 -15.57 -6.80
N PHE A 27 51.69 -14.23 -6.81
CA PHE A 27 50.81 -13.40 -6.00
C PHE A 27 49.78 -12.67 -6.87
N LYS A 28 48.68 -13.36 -7.20
CA LYS A 28 47.51 -12.72 -7.80
C LYS A 28 46.82 -11.85 -6.74
N ARG A 29 46.85 -10.51 -6.88
CA ARG A 29 46.00 -9.63 -6.07
C ARG A 29 44.56 -10.09 -6.28
N LYS A 30 43.87 -10.48 -5.20
CA LYS A 30 42.40 -10.55 -5.22
C LYS A 30 41.94 -9.12 -5.49
N SER A 31 41.38 -8.86 -6.68
CA SER A 31 40.73 -7.59 -6.97
C SER A 31 39.65 -7.39 -5.91
N PHE A 32 39.78 -6.34 -5.11
CA PHE A 32 38.67 -5.88 -4.30
C PHE A 32 37.71 -5.21 -5.29
N GLU A 33 36.75 -5.99 -5.80
CA GLU A 33 35.59 -5.40 -6.46
C GLU A 33 34.83 -4.65 -5.36
N PRO A 34 34.64 -3.31 -5.47
CA PRO A 34 33.75 -2.63 -4.55
C PRO A 34 32.38 -3.31 -4.65
N PRO A 35 31.67 -3.52 -3.53
CA PRO A 35 30.33 -4.09 -3.57
C PRO A 35 29.51 -3.28 -4.59
N PRO A 36 28.69 -3.94 -5.43
CA PRO A 36 27.90 -3.26 -6.43
C PRO A 36 27.11 -2.15 -5.74
N THR A 37 27.32 -0.90 -6.18
CA THR A 37 26.62 0.26 -5.65
C THR A 37 25.13 -0.03 -5.77
N THR A 38 24.47 -0.27 -4.65
CA THR A 38 23.04 -0.54 -4.65
C THR A 38 22.37 0.78 -5.04
N ILE A 39 22.00 0.92 -6.31
CA ILE A 39 21.20 2.05 -6.77
C ILE A 39 19.82 1.85 -6.13
N VAL A 40 19.62 2.48 -4.98
CA VAL A 40 18.31 2.59 -4.36
C VAL A 40 17.50 3.53 -5.23
N ILE A 41 16.83 2.99 -6.25
CA ILE A 41 15.82 3.72 -7.00
C ILE A 41 14.70 4.02 -6.00
N LYS A 42 14.71 5.22 -5.43
CA LYS A 42 13.58 5.73 -4.65
C LYS A 42 12.47 6.03 -5.63
N MET A 43 11.64 5.05 -5.92
CA MET A 43 10.42 5.25 -6.69
C MET A 43 9.61 6.32 -5.96
N PRO A 44 9.25 7.45 -6.60
CA PRO A 44 8.43 8.45 -5.94
C PRO A 44 7.06 7.82 -5.61
N LEU A 45 6.46 8.20 -4.48
CA LEU A 45 5.23 7.57 -3.97
C LEU A 45 4.06 7.59 -4.98
N TRP A 46 4.01 8.61 -5.84
CA TRP A 46 2.99 8.72 -6.87
C TRP A 46 3.21 7.73 -8.03
N GLU A 47 4.45 7.32 -8.34
CA GLU A 47 4.72 6.25 -9.32
C GLU A 47 4.32 4.89 -8.76
N LEU A 48 4.55 4.64 -7.47
CA LEU A 48 4.03 3.45 -6.78
C LEU A 48 2.49 3.44 -6.82
N ALA A 49 1.85 4.59 -6.59
CA ALA A 49 0.40 4.73 -6.66
C ALA A 49 -0.17 4.59 -8.08
N GLN A 50 0.59 4.94 -9.13
CA GLN A 50 0.20 4.74 -10.52
C GLN A 50 0.41 3.28 -10.98
N GLN A 51 1.47 2.60 -10.51
CA GLN A 51 1.70 1.18 -10.77
C GLN A 51 0.73 0.27 -10.00
N ALA A 52 0.21 0.75 -8.88
CA ALA A 52 -0.71 0.09 -7.94
C ALA A 52 -2.10 -0.33 -8.50
N GLY A 53 -2.40 -0.05 -9.77
CA GLY A 53 -3.65 -0.42 -10.42
C GLY A 53 -4.80 0.58 -10.21
N PRO A 54 -6.04 0.26 -10.63
CA PRO A 54 -7.15 1.21 -10.66
C PRO A 54 -7.69 1.60 -9.28
N PHE A 55 -7.24 0.95 -8.20
CA PHE A 55 -7.83 1.09 -6.86
C PHE A 55 -7.70 2.49 -6.28
N VAL A 56 -6.57 3.18 -6.46
CA VAL A 56 -6.39 4.55 -5.96
C VAL A 56 -7.37 5.52 -6.63
N ARG A 57 -7.61 5.36 -7.94
CA ARG A 57 -8.58 6.16 -8.69
C ARG A 57 -10.01 5.87 -8.22
N LEU A 58 -10.35 4.61 -8.00
CA LEU A 58 -11.65 4.18 -7.48
C LEU A 58 -11.89 4.66 -6.05
N ALA A 59 -10.85 4.64 -5.19
CA ALA A 59 -10.90 5.22 -3.86
C ALA A 59 -11.13 6.74 -3.92
N GLY A 60 -10.46 7.46 -4.83
CA GLY A 60 -10.71 8.88 -5.06
C GLY A 60 -12.17 9.19 -5.45
N LEU A 61 -12.72 8.44 -6.41
CA LEU A 61 -14.12 8.57 -6.82
C LEU A 61 -15.09 8.23 -5.68
N SER A 62 -14.82 7.16 -4.95
CA SER A 62 -15.62 6.78 -3.79
C SER A 62 -15.59 7.83 -2.68
N GLY A 63 -14.42 8.43 -2.43
CA GLY A 63 -14.24 9.48 -1.42
C GLY A 63 -15.00 10.74 -1.81
N ALA A 64 -14.93 11.14 -3.07
CA ALA A 64 -15.74 12.25 -3.59
C ALA A 64 -17.25 11.99 -3.40
N ALA A 65 -17.71 10.77 -3.72
CA ALA A 65 -19.10 10.37 -3.49
C ALA A 65 -19.48 10.43 -2.00
N ALA A 66 -18.62 9.94 -1.10
CA ALA A 66 -18.84 9.98 0.34
C ALA A 66 -18.91 11.42 0.88
N VAL A 67 -18.10 12.35 0.37
CA VAL A 67 -18.19 13.78 0.72
C VAL A 67 -19.52 14.38 0.28
N VAL A 68 -19.93 14.13 -0.97
CA VAL A 68 -21.21 14.62 -1.49
C VAL A 68 -22.39 14.06 -0.68
N LEU A 69 -22.38 12.76 -0.39
CA LEU A 69 -23.39 12.11 0.43
C LEU A 69 -23.39 12.67 1.86
N GLY A 70 -22.23 12.80 2.49
CA GLY A 70 -22.10 13.41 3.82
C GLY A 70 -22.66 14.85 3.88
N ALA A 71 -22.34 15.68 2.89
CA ALA A 71 -22.91 17.02 2.78
C ALA A 71 -24.43 17.00 2.59
N MET A 72 -24.95 16.09 1.76
CA MET A 72 -26.39 15.89 1.64
C MET A 72 -27.01 15.46 2.97
N GLY A 73 -26.41 14.53 3.72
CA GLY A 73 -26.94 14.10 5.02
C GLY A 73 -27.04 15.22 6.06
N ALA A 74 -26.14 16.20 6.00
CA ALA A 74 -26.14 17.35 6.90
C ALA A 74 -27.22 18.39 6.55
N HIS A 75 -27.54 18.56 5.26
CA HIS A 75 -28.42 19.64 4.79
C HIS A 75 -29.81 19.18 4.34
N ARG A 76 -29.98 17.91 3.96
CA ARG A 76 -31.25 17.39 3.43
C ARG A 76 -32.20 17.02 4.57
N LYS A 77 -33.50 17.29 4.36
CA LYS A 77 -34.56 16.83 5.27
C LYS A 77 -34.89 15.36 4.95
N PHE A 78 -34.76 14.49 5.94
CA PHE A 78 -35.23 13.10 5.88
C PHE A 78 -36.76 13.04 5.90
N PRO A 79 -37.38 11.95 5.39
CA PRO A 79 -38.84 11.78 5.38
C PRO A 79 -39.44 12.04 6.78
N GLU A 80 -40.50 12.86 6.84
CA GLU A 80 -41.26 13.12 8.06
C GLU A 80 -42.11 11.90 8.41
N THR A 81 -41.50 11.00 9.16
CA THR A 81 -42.11 9.79 9.71
C THR A 81 -41.67 9.64 11.16
N ASP A 82 -42.38 8.86 11.97
CA ASP A 82 -41.95 8.54 13.34
C ASP A 82 -40.54 7.91 13.40
N THR A 83 -40.09 7.35 12.28
CA THR A 83 -38.75 6.74 12.13
C THR A 83 -37.65 7.69 11.65
N LYS A 84 -37.91 9.00 11.56
CA LYS A 84 -36.96 9.99 11.01
C LYS A 84 -35.58 9.96 11.69
N GLU A 85 -35.54 9.84 13.01
CA GLU A 85 -34.28 9.77 13.75
C GLU A 85 -33.48 8.50 13.43
N ASP A 86 -34.17 7.37 13.26
CA ASP A 86 -33.54 6.10 12.89
C ASP A 86 -32.97 6.15 11.47
N LEU A 87 -33.71 6.73 10.52
CA LEU A 87 -33.23 6.91 9.14
C LEU A 87 -31.99 7.81 9.09
N LYS A 88 -31.95 8.87 9.90
CA LYS A 88 -30.77 9.72 10.04
C LYS A 88 -29.57 8.95 10.62
N LYS A 89 -29.76 8.16 11.68
CA LYS A 89 -28.70 7.31 12.26
C LYS A 89 -28.17 6.29 11.26
N ILE A 90 -29.07 5.67 10.47
CA ILE A 90 -28.68 4.73 9.41
C ILE A 90 -27.86 5.44 8.34
N PHE A 91 -28.26 6.64 7.93
CA PHE A 91 -27.52 7.46 6.97
C PHE A 91 -26.11 7.79 7.47
N GLU A 92 -25.99 8.28 8.70
CA GLU A 92 -24.70 8.63 9.32
C GLU A 92 -23.78 7.41 9.44
N THR A 93 -24.35 6.26 9.81
CA THR A 93 -23.62 4.98 9.87
C THR A 93 -23.13 4.57 8.49
N ALA A 94 -23.98 4.63 7.47
CA ALA A 94 -23.61 4.32 6.09
C ALA A 94 -22.48 5.21 5.60
N ASN A 95 -22.55 6.52 5.87
CA ASN A 95 -21.53 7.48 5.47
C ASN A 95 -20.19 7.24 6.17
N ARG A 96 -20.22 6.94 7.48
CA ARG A 96 -19.02 6.57 8.22
C ARG A 96 -18.36 5.31 7.65
N PHE A 97 -19.14 4.28 7.36
CA PHE A 97 -18.62 3.06 6.74
C PHE A 97 -18.09 3.31 5.33
N HIS A 98 -18.76 4.13 4.52
CA HIS A 98 -18.33 4.50 3.18
C HIS A 98 -16.95 5.19 3.21
N PHE A 99 -16.74 6.16 4.10
CA PHE A 99 -15.43 6.80 4.27
C PHE A 99 -14.35 5.82 4.73
N LEU A 100 -14.61 5.06 5.79
CA LEU A 100 -13.61 4.13 6.35
C LEU A 100 -13.15 3.10 5.32
N HIS A 101 -14.07 2.52 4.55
CA HIS A 101 -13.73 1.52 3.55
C HIS A 101 -13.16 2.14 2.27
N THR A 102 -13.45 3.42 1.98
CA THR A 102 -12.76 4.16 0.93
C THR A 102 -11.27 4.35 1.27
N LEU A 103 -10.97 4.71 2.51
CA LEU A 103 -9.58 4.81 2.97
C LEU A 103 -8.89 3.46 2.94
N ALA A 104 -9.58 2.39 3.35
CA ALA A 104 -9.07 1.03 3.20
C ALA A 104 -8.79 0.67 1.72
N LEU A 105 -9.71 0.99 0.82
CA LEU A 105 -9.56 0.77 -0.64
C LEU A 105 -8.34 1.51 -1.20
N MET A 106 -8.00 2.69 -0.67
CA MET A 106 -6.80 3.42 -1.06
C MET A 106 -5.50 2.66 -0.70
N THR A 107 -5.53 1.86 0.37
CA THR A 107 -4.37 1.06 0.82
C THR A 107 -4.28 -0.32 0.17
N VAL A 108 -5.32 -0.77 -0.54
CA VAL A 108 -5.38 -2.09 -1.20
C VAL A 108 -4.17 -2.41 -2.07
N PRO A 109 -3.59 -1.47 -2.84
CA PRO A 109 -2.41 -1.80 -3.65
C PRO A 109 -1.17 -2.24 -2.88
N LEU A 110 -1.13 -2.00 -1.57
CA LEU A 110 -0.04 -2.46 -0.70
C LEU A 110 -0.17 -3.95 -0.33
N CYS A 111 -1.31 -4.58 -0.64
CA CYS A 111 -1.56 -5.99 -0.34
C CYS A 111 -0.94 -6.91 -1.38
N ARG A 112 -0.66 -8.17 -1.01
CA ARG A 112 -0.14 -9.18 -1.96
C ARG A 112 -1.15 -9.51 -3.05
N ARG A 113 -2.45 -9.48 -2.74
CA ARG A 113 -3.56 -9.76 -3.69
C ARG A 113 -4.55 -8.60 -3.78
N PRO A 114 -4.17 -7.47 -4.40
CA PRO A 114 -4.97 -6.24 -4.39
C PRO A 114 -6.32 -6.40 -5.10
N TYR A 115 -6.38 -7.21 -6.17
CA TYR A 115 -7.63 -7.43 -6.91
C TYR A 115 -8.73 -8.12 -6.09
N ILE A 116 -8.36 -9.05 -5.22
CA ILE A 116 -9.32 -9.77 -4.38
C ILE A 116 -9.85 -8.84 -3.29
N ALA A 117 -8.95 -8.18 -2.56
CA ALA A 117 -9.34 -7.23 -1.51
C ALA A 117 -10.15 -6.05 -2.08
N GLY A 118 -9.70 -5.48 -3.20
CA GLY A 118 -10.37 -4.39 -3.88
C GLY A 118 -11.78 -4.75 -4.37
N ALA A 119 -11.96 -5.93 -4.97
CA ALA A 119 -13.27 -6.40 -5.41
C ALA A 119 -14.26 -6.51 -4.22
N PHE A 120 -13.82 -7.13 -3.12
CA PHE A 120 -14.65 -7.25 -1.91
C PHE A 120 -15.01 -5.89 -1.30
N PHE A 121 -14.08 -4.94 -1.23
CA PHE A 121 -14.37 -3.59 -0.75
C PHE A 121 -15.36 -2.85 -1.64
N ILE A 122 -15.16 -2.86 -2.96
CA ILE A 122 -16.03 -2.15 -3.91
C ILE A 122 -17.44 -2.74 -3.88
N THR A 123 -17.57 -4.07 -3.99
CA THR A 123 -18.87 -4.75 -3.95
C THR A 123 -19.53 -4.59 -2.59
N GLY A 124 -18.77 -4.75 -1.49
CA GLY A 124 -19.29 -4.60 -0.14
C GLY A 124 -19.78 -3.18 0.16
N MET A 125 -19.05 -2.15 -0.27
CA MET A 125 -19.47 -0.76 -0.11
C MET A 125 -20.74 -0.44 -0.91
N GLY A 126 -20.82 -0.90 -2.16
CA GLY A 126 -22.02 -0.71 -2.98
C GLY A 126 -23.25 -1.35 -2.35
N LEU A 127 -23.14 -2.61 -1.90
CA LEU A 127 -24.24 -3.35 -1.31
C LEU A 127 -24.60 -2.87 0.11
N PHE A 128 -23.61 -2.57 0.95
CA PHE A 128 -23.86 -2.12 2.32
C PHE A 128 -24.24 -0.64 2.37
N CYS A 129 -23.35 0.25 1.92
CA CYS A 129 -23.55 1.69 2.03
C CYS A 129 -24.66 2.16 1.08
N GLY A 130 -24.67 1.67 -0.17
CA GLY A 130 -25.68 2.04 -1.16
C GLY A 130 -27.10 1.70 -0.73
N THR A 131 -27.32 0.50 -0.18
CA THR A 131 -28.66 0.10 0.29
C THR A 131 -29.10 0.87 1.53
N CYS A 132 -28.17 1.17 2.45
CA CYS A 132 -28.46 2.01 3.61
C CYS A 132 -28.79 3.46 3.21
N TYR A 133 -28.08 4.05 2.25
CA TYR A 133 -28.41 5.38 1.74
C TYR A 133 -29.77 5.41 1.05
N TYR A 134 -30.07 4.40 0.24
CA TYR A 134 -31.39 4.26 -0.38
C TYR A 134 -32.48 4.21 0.69
N HIS A 135 -32.33 3.31 1.67
CA HIS A 135 -33.29 3.16 2.76
C HIS A 135 -33.47 4.46 3.55
N ALA A 136 -32.39 5.18 3.84
CA ALA A 136 -32.46 6.44 4.58
C ALA A 136 -33.20 7.54 3.83
N PHE A 137 -33.11 7.59 2.49
CA PHE A 137 -33.81 8.59 1.68
C PHE A 137 -35.26 8.21 1.37
N THR A 138 -35.56 6.94 1.12
CA THR A 138 -36.91 6.50 0.71
C THR A 138 -37.76 6.01 1.87
N GLY A 139 -37.16 5.59 2.98
CA GLY A 139 -37.85 4.89 4.07
C GLY A 139 -38.21 3.43 3.74
N GLU A 140 -37.99 2.97 2.50
CA GLU A 140 -38.39 1.64 2.06
C GLU A 140 -37.40 0.55 2.46
N ARG A 141 -37.91 -0.58 2.97
CA ARG A 141 -37.09 -1.68 3.52
C ARG A 141 -36.76 -2.78 2.51
N VAL A 142 -37.11 -2.60 1.23
CA VAL A 142 -37.03 -3.64 0.20
C VAL A 142 -35.61 -4.20 0.05
N LEU A 143 -34.60 -3.31 0.06
CA LEU A 143 -33.21 -3.68 -0.17
C LEU A 143 -32.46 -4.13 1.11
N ARG A 144 -33.15 -4.20 2.26
CA ARG A 144 -32.49 -4.46 3.56
C ARG A 144 -31.86 -5.86 3.66
N ARG A 145 -32.28 -6.82 2.82
CA ARG A 145 -31.66 -8.16 2.76
C ARG A 145 -30.27 -8.15 2.13
N LEU A 146 -29.94 -7.15 1.32
CA LEU A 146 -28.63 -7.04 0.67
C LEU A 146 -27.56 -6.46 1.61
N THR A 147 -27.96 -5.67 2.60
CA THR A 147 -27.07 -5.07 3.60
C THR A 147 -26.17 -6.10 4.33
N PRO A 148 -26.68 -7.23 4.88
CA PRO A 148 -25.80 -8.23 5.52
C PRO A 148 -24.84 -8.92 4.55
N VAL A 149 -25.23 -9.09 3.28
CA VAL A 149 -24.34 -9.61 2.23
C VAL A 149 -23.20 -8.63 1.98
N GLY A 150 -23.53 -7.33 1.86
CA GLY A 150 -22.53 -6.27 1.73
C GLY A 150 -21.56 -6.21 2.90
N GLY A 151 -22.08 -6.30 4.14
CA GLY A 151 -21.24 -6.35 5.35
C GLY A 151 -20.30 -7.56 5.37
N SER A 152 -20.77 -8.72 4.91
CA SER A 152 -19.94 -9.92 4.78
C SER A 152 -18.82 -9.73 3.75
N CYS A 153 -19.12 -9.09 2.62
CA CYS A 153 -18.09 -8.72 1.64
C CYS A 153 -17.05 -7.75 2.22
N LEU A 154 -17.45 -6.77 3.03
CA LEU A 154 -16.50 -5.86 3.68
C LEU A 154 -15.56 -6.61 4.64
N ILE A 155 -16.08 -7.54 5.43
CA ILE A 155 -15.26 -8.41 6.31
C ILE A 155 -14.27 -9.22 5.47
N LEU A 156 -14.73 -9.86 4.40
CA LEU A 156 -13.86 -10.62 3.50
C LEU A 156 -12.81 -9.73 2.81
N GLY A 157 -13.12 -8.47 2.52
CA GLY A 157 -12.17 -7.50 1.98
C GLY A 157 -11.02 -7.22 2.93
N TRP A 158 -11.32 -6.98 4.21
CA TRP A 158 -10.29 -6.83 5.25
C TRP A 158 -9.46 -8.10 5.45
N LEU A 159 -10.10 -9.27 5.47
CA LEU A 159 -9.38 -10.55 5.58
C LEU A 159 -8.49 -10.81 4.36
N ALA A 160 -8.94 -10.42 3.16
CA ALA A 160 -8.16 -10.57 1.93
C ALA A 160 -6.90 -9.68 1.90
N MET A 161 -6.85 -8.60 2.68
CA MET A 161 -5.63 -7.78 2.82
C MET A 161 -4.51 -8.50 3.61
N VAL A 162 -4.86 -9.50 4.43
CA VAL A 162 -3.89 -10.31 5.19
C VAL A 162 -3.12 -11.27 4.30
N LEU A 163 -3.70 -11.66 3.16
CA LEU A 163 -3.12 -12.60 2.20
C LEU A 163 -2.04 -11.95 1.34
#